data_AF-A0A382H6H8-F1
#
_entry.id   AF-A0A382H6H8-F1
#
_cell.length_a   1.000
_cell.length_b   1.000
_cell.length_c   1.000
_cell.angle_alpha   90.00
_cell.angle_beta   90.00
_cell.angle_gamma   90.00
#
_symmetry.space_group_name_H-M   'P 1'
#
loop_
_entity.id
_entity.type
_entity.pdbx_description
1 polymer ?
#
loop_
_entity_poly.entity_id
_entity_poly.type
_entity_poly.pdbx_seq_one_letter_code
_entity_poly.pdbx_strand_id
1 'polypeptide(L)'
;MNRAADIVDLLRSGLDGLVEEQAGRPLSYTRLFNFETKRVSLCVESSDLETGISRVVGKVEVEEVPTNNGRVTCRCLMTDMKSGESKRVYLRIKDLRQKDQECDKIYEFFNDLIDPLPAPVNGSRGRHR
;
A
#
# COMPACT_ATOMS: atom_id res chain seq x y z
N MET A 1 22.21 -3.78 3.90
CA MET A 1 20.94 -3.12 3.53
C MET A 1 19.84 -3.74 4.38
N ASN A 2 18.97 -2.93 4.99
CA ASN A 2 17.89 -3.41 5.87
C ASN A 2 16.76 -3.98 4.97
N ARG A 3 16.40 -5.25 5.11
CA ARG A 3 15.51 -5.93 4.15
C ARG A 3 14.08 -5.40 4.24
N ALA A 4 13.65 -4.97 5.44
CA ALA A 4 12.37 -4.28 5.62
C ALA A 4 12.33 -2.93 4.90
N ALA A 5 13.47 -2.25 4.78
CA ALA A 5 13.57 -0.99 4.07
C ALA A 5 13.28 -1.15 2.57
N ASP A 6 13.96 -2.14 1.95
CA ASP A 6 13.81 -2.43 0.52
C ASP A 6 12.37 -2.86 0.18
N ILE A 7 11.71 -3.59 1.08
CA ILE A 7 10.30 -4.01 0.91
C ILE A 7 9.37 -2.80 0.90
N VAL A 8 9.60 -1.81 1.77
CA VAL A 8 8.75 -0.62 1.80
C VAL A 8 8.89 0.21 0.52
N ASP A 9 10.09 0.32 -0.04
CA ASP A 9 10.31 1.05 -1.30
C ASP A 9 9.65 0.34 -2.51
N LEU A 10 9.63 -1.00 -2.49
CA LEU A 10 8.89 -1.80 -3.48
C LEU A 10 7.38 -1.66 -3.32
N LEU A 11 6.89 -1.69 -2.08
CA LEU A 11 5.47 -1.51 -1.80
C LEU A 11 4.98 -0.15 -2.29
N ARG A 12 5.75 0.91 -2.06
CA ARG A 12 5.45 2.23 -2.62
C ARG A 12 5.34 2.17 -4.14
N SER A 13 6.37 1.65 -4.82
CA SER A 13 6.40 1.62 -6.29
C SER A 13 5.23 0.85 -6.90
N GLY A 14 4.83 -0.28 -6.32
CA GLY A 14 3.68 -1.03 -6.83
C GLY A 14 2.33 -0.45 -6.44
N LEU A 15 2.22 0.26 -5.30
CA LEU A 15 1.01 1.02 -4.97
C LEU A 15 0.82 2.23 -5.90
N ASP A 16 1.91 2.90 -6.28
CA ASP A 16 1.88 3.97 -7.29
C ASP A 16 1.35 3.42 -8.62
N GLY A 17 1.84 2.27 -9.08
CA GLY A 17 1.34 1.62 -10.30
C GLY A 17 -0.14 1.22 -10.24
N LEU A 18 -0.60 0.73 -9.08
CA LEU A 18 -2.00 0.36 -8.87
C LEU A 18 -2.94 1.58 -8.92
N VAL A 19 -2.49 2.75 -8.46
CA VAL A 19 -3.24 4.01 -8.63
C VAL A 19 -3.32 4.44 -10.09
N GLU A 20 -2.22 4.33 -10.83
CA GLU A 20 -2.17 4.66 -12.26
C GLU A 20 -3.12 3.78 -13.07
N GLU A 21 -3.15 2.47 -12.79
CA GLU A 21 -4.05 1.52 -13.46
C GLU A 21 -5.53 1.77 -13.15
N GLN A 22 -5.87 2.15 -11.92
CA GLN A 22 -7.25 2.41 -11.51
C GLN A 22 -7.75 3.81 -11.88
N ALA A 23 -6.94 4.62 -12.57
CA ALA A 23 -7.17 6.06 -12.74
C ALA A 23 -7.58 6.70 -11.40
N GLY A 24 -6.94 6.29 -10.31
CA GLY A 24 -7.27 6.70 -8.94
C GLY A 24 -6.73 8.08 -8.59
N ARG A 25 -7.00 8.53 -7.37
CA ARG A 25 -6.38 9.76 -6.84
C ARG A 25 -4.90 9.49 -6.51
N PRO A 26 -3.99 10.44 -6.77
CA PRO A 26 -2.60 10.31 -6.35
C PRO A 26 -2.51 10.04 -4.85
N LEU A 27 -1.72 9.05 -4.47
CA LEU A 27 -1.47 8.73 -3.07
C LEU A 27 -0.23 9.48 -2.58
N SER A 28 -0.25 9.84 -1.30
CA SER A 28 0.94 10.29 -0.55
C SER A 28 1.39 9.17 0.38
N TYR A 29 2.69 9.09 0.63
CA TYR A 29 3.29 8.04 1.44
C TYR A 29 4.17 8.63 2.53
N THR A 30 3.89 8.27 3.77
CA THR A 30 4.73 8.61 4.92
C THR A 30 5.42 7.36 5.45
N ARG A 31 6.75 7.36 5.44
CA ARG A 31 7.57 6.25 5.94
C ARG A 31 8.09 6.54 7.33
N LEU A 32 7.85 5.62 8.27
CA LEU A 32 8.28 5.74 9.66
C LEU A 32 9.15 4.55 10.06
N PHE A 33 10.31 4.83 10.65
CA PHE A 33 11.20 3.81 11.19
C PHE A 33 11.09 3.77 12.70
N ASN A 34 10.79 2.60 13.25
CA ASN A 34 10.91 2.33 14.67
C ASN A 34 12.18 1.51 14.90
N PHE A 35 13.22 2.16 15.43
CA PHE A 35 14.53 1.55 15.65
C PHE A 35 14.53 0.52 16.80
N GLU A 36 13.69 0.72 17.82
CA GLU A 36 13.56 -0.18 18.96
C GLU A 36 13.03 -1.56 18.54
N THR A 37 11.96 -1.56 17.73
CA THR A 37 11.32 -2.78 17.22
C THR A 37 11.85 -3.23 15.86
N LYS A 38 12.79 -2.48 15.26
CA LYS A 38 13.29 -2.67 13.89
C LYS A 38 12.17 -2.76 12.84
N ARG A 39 11.07 -2.04 13.07
CA ARG A 39 9.87 -2.05 12.24
C ARG A 39 9.86 -0.83 11.33
N VAL A 40 9.47 -1.03 10.08
CA VAL A 40 9.25 0.05 9.11
C VAL A 40 7.75 0.13 8.84
N SER A 41 7.16 1.32 8.97
CA SER A 41 5.75 1.56 8.63
C SER A 41 5.66 2.43 7.39
N LEU A 42 4.73 2.09 6.50
CA LEU A 42 4.31 2.87 5.35
C LEU A 42 2.86 3.29 5.59
N CYS A 43 2.62 4.57 5.81
CA CYS A 43 1.28 5.14 5.85
C CYS A 43 0.91 5.60 4.44
N VAL A 44 -0.24 5.17 3.97
CA VAL A 44 -0.82 5.54 2.68
C VAL A 44 -1.89 6.58 2.94
N GLU A 45 -1.70 7.74 2.34
CA GLU A 45 -2.58 8.90 2.46
C GLU A 45 -3.27 9.16 1.13
N SER A 46 -4.56 9.46 1.16
CA SER A 46 -5.32 9.90 0.00
C SER A 46 -5.87 11.30 0.28
N SER A 47 -5.77 12.17 -0.72
CA SER A 47 -6.31 13.52 -0.63
C SER A 47 -7.79 13.54 -0.98
N ASP A 48 -8.57 14.18 -0.11
CA ASP A 48 -9.95 14.51 -0.39
C ASP A 48 -10.00 15.68 -1.41
N LEU A 49 -10.60 15.47 -2.57
CA LEU A 49 -10.64 16.47 -3.66
C LEU A 49 -11.50 17.69 -3.32
N GLU A 50 -12.48 17.57 -2.42
CA GLU A 50 -13.37 18.67 -2.06
C GLU A 50 -12.77 19.54 -0.96
N THR A 51 -12.10 18.92 0.00
CA THR A 51 -11.56 19.61 1.17
C THR A 51 -10.06 19.88 1.10
N GLY A 52 -9.35 19.20 0.19
CA GLY A 52 -7.88 19.25 0.08
C GLY A 52 -7.15 18.58 1.25
N ILE A 53 -7.87 17.96 2.18
CA ILE A 53 -7.30 17.34 3.38
C ILE A 53 -6.84 15.92 3.04
N SER A 54 -5.57 15.63 3.28
CA SER A 54 -5.04 14.27 3.19
C SER A 54 -5.42 13.46 4.44
N ARG A 55 -5.95 12.26 4.23
CA ARG A 55 -6.24 11.31 5.31
C ARG A 55 -5.51 10.01 5.07
N VAL A 56 -4.99 9.41 6.14
CA VAL A 56 -4.41 8.08 6.08
C VAL A 56 -5.53 7.08 5.81
N VAL A 57 -5.46 6.40 4.68
CA VAL A 57 -6.44 5.39 4.24
C VAL A 57 -5.96 3.97 4.51
N GLY A 58 -4.65 3.76 4.56
CA GLY A 58 -4.06 2.46 4.84
C GLY A 58 -2.71 2.57 5.51
N LYS A 59 -2.32 1.50 6.20
CA LYS A 59 -1.01 1.39 6.85
C LYS A 59 -0.42 0.01 6.60
N VAL A 60 0.85 -0.06 6.22
CA VAL A 60 1.63 -1.31 6.21
C VAL A 60 2.73 -1.22 7.24
N GLU A 61 2.79 -2.19 8.14
CA GLU A 61 3.89 -2.36 9.08
C GLU A 61 4.71 -3.59 8.70
N VAL A 62 5.98 -3.37 8.39
CA VAL A 62 6.93 -4.40 7.96
C VAL A 62 7.96 -4.62 9.06
N GLU A 63 8.11 -5.87 9.49
CA GLU A 63 9.16 -6.30 10.41
C GLU A 63 9.91 -7.53 9.86
N GLU A 64 11.19 -7.63 10.18
CA GLU A 64 11.98 -8.82 9.91
C GLU A 64 11.79 -9.84 11.02
N VAL A 65 11.40 -11.06 10.66
CA VAL A 65 11.20 -12.17 11.57
C VAL A 65 12.24 -13.25 11.27
N PRO A 66 13.11 -13.61 12.23
CA PRO A 66 14.03 -14.71 12.06
C PRO A 66 13.26 -16.05 12.02
N THR A 67 13.73 -16.97 11.20
CA THR A 67 13.16 -18.33 11.10
C THR A 67 14.18 -19.36 11.57
N ASN A 68 13.70 -20.52 12.03
CA ASN A 68 14.50 -21.55 12.69
C ASN A 68 15.63 -22.16 11.82
N ASN A 69 15.65 -21.88 10.51
CA ASN A 69 16.67 -22.36 9.58
C ASN A 69 17.72 -21.29 9.21
N GLY A 70 17.83 -20.22 10.00
CA GLY A 70 18.78 -19.12 9.78
C GLY A 70 18.36 -18.16 8.66
N ARG A 71 17.18 -18.33 8.06
CA ARG A 71 16.62 -17.37 7.09
C ARG A 71 15.82 -16.30 7.83
N VAL A 72 15.68 -15.14 7.19
CA VAL A 72 14.83 -14.05 7.65
C VAL A 72 13.64 -13.94 6.71
N THR A 73 12.43 -13.87 7.26
CA THR A 73 11.19 -13.58 6.52
C THR A 73 10.70 -12.19 6.91
N CYS A 74 9.86 -11.56 6.09
CA CYS A 74 9.27 -10.28 6.46
C CYS A 74 7.78 -10.47 6.75
N ARG A 75 7.35 -10.02 7.93
CA ARG A 75 5.93 -9.97 8.30
C ARG A 75 5.41 -8.59 7.95
N CYS A 76 4.35 -8.56 7.16
CA CYS A 76 3.60 -7.35 6.83
C CYS A 76 2.25 -7.41 7.55
N LEU A 77 1.95 -6.39 8.35
CA LEU A 77 0.63 -6.16 8.90
C LEU A 77 0.03 -4.96 8.16
N MET A 78 -1.02 -5.20 7.38
CA MET A 78 -1.72 -4.17 6.65
C MET A 78 -3.01 -3.85 7.39
N THR A 79 -3.31 -2.56 7.55
CA THR A 79 -4.48 -2.07 8.27
C THR A 79 -5.23 -1.09 7.39
N ASP A 80 -6.52 -1.34 7.23
CA ASP A 80 -7.48 -0.39 6.68
C ASP A 80 -7.81 0.64 7.76
N MET A 81 -7.52 1.91 7.49
CA MET A 81 -7.77 2.96 8.48
C MET A 81 -9.23 3.42 8.51
N LYS A 82 -10.04 3.08 7.49
CA LYS A 82 -11.48 3.36 7.46
C LYS A 82 -12.26 2.35 8.31
N SER A 83 -12.05 1.05 8.07
CA SER A 83 -12.76 -0.03 8.79
C SER A 83 -12.08 -0.46 10.09
N GLY A 84 -10.77 -0.23 10.21
CA GLY A 84 -9.94 -0.77 11.30
C GLY A 84 -9.52 -2.22 11.10
N GLU A 85 -9.97 -2.88 10.03
CA GLU A 85 -9.59 -4.26 9.74
C GLU A 85 -8.10 -4.39 9.44
N SER A 86 -7.51 -5.53 9.81
CA SER A 86 -6.09 -5.78 9.59
C SER A 86 -5.85 -7.18 9.04
N LYS A 87 -5.02 -7.25 8.00
CA LYS A 87 -4.59 -8.50 7.35
C LYS A 87 -3.09 -8.68 7.53
N ARG A 88 -2.67 -9.88 7.92
CA ARG A 88 -1.26 -10.23 8.09
C ARG A 88 -0.80 -11.12 6.95
N VAL A 89 0.32 -10.75 6.33
CA VAL A 89 0.97 -11.51 5.25
C VAL A 89 2.44 -11.72 5.59
N TYR A 90 2.96 -12.91 5.32
CA TYR A 90 4.39 -13.19 5.41
C TYR A 90 4.97 -13.24 4.01
N LEU A 91 5.88 -12.31 3.73
CA LEU A 91 6.63 -12.27 2.48
C LEU A 91 7.81 -13.21 2.59
N ARG A 92 7.80 -14.27 1.78
CA ARG A 92 8.88 -15.26 1.71
C ARG A 92 9.81 -14.96 0.55
N ILE A 93 10.28 -13.72 0.49
CA ILE A 93 11.22 -13.27 -0.54
C ILE A 93 12.54 -14.00 -0.32
N LYS A 94 12.86 -15.01 -1.13
CA LYS A 94 14.18 -15.67 -1.11
C LYS A 94 15.17 -15.01 -2.07
N ASP A 95 14.68 -14.46 -3.17
CA ASP A 95 15.43 -13.81 -4.25
C ASP A 95 14.63 -12.60 -4.78
N LEU A 96 15.33 -11.61 -5.37
CA LEU A 96 14.78 -10.47 -6.10
C LEU A 96 13.70 -10.86 -7.10
N ARG A 97 13.85 -12.02 -7.75
CA ARG A 97 12.89 -12.54 -8.75
C ARG A 97 11.55 -12.96 -8.18
N GLN A 98 11.47 -13.28 -6.89
CA GLN A 98 10.23 -13.64 -6.21
C GLN A 98 9.56 -12.43 -5.52
N LYS A 99 10.15 -11.24 -5.66
CA LYS A 99 9.69 -10.05 -4.94
C LYS A 99 8.34 -9.58 -5.44
N ASP A 100 8.19 -9.43 -6.76
CA ASP A 100 6.96 -8.91 -7.35
C ASP A 100 5.76 -9.82 -7.02
N GLN A 101 5.93 -11.14 -7.22
CA GLN A 101 4.89 -12.13 -6.90
C GLN A 101 4.50 -12.17 -5.41
N GLU A 102 5.45 -11.95 -4.49
CA GLU A 102 5.13 -11.90 -3.06
C GLU A 102 4.47 -10.56 -2.68
N CYS A 103 4.83 -9.47 -3.36
CA CYS A 103 4.24 -8.14 -3.19
C CYS A 103 2.81 -8.04 -3.74
N ASP A 104 2.43 -8.84 -4.74
CA ASP A 104 1.05 -8.92 -5.25
C ASP A 104 0.03 -9.21 -4.13
N LYS A 105 0.40 -10.01 -3.13
CA LYS A 105 -0.44 -10.34 -1.96
C LYS A 105 -0.77 -9.11 -1.10
N ILE A 106 0.07 -8.08 -1.17
CA ILE A 106 -0.11 -6.82 -0.48
C ILE A 106 -0.92 -5.87 -1.36
N TYR A 107 -0.63 -5.82 -2.66
CA TYR A 107 -1.39 -5.00 -3.60
C TYR A 107 -2.87 -5.39 -3.66
N GLU A 108 -3.19 -6.69 -3.60
CA GLU A 108 -4.57 -7.17 -3.48
C GLU A 108 -5.31 -6.56 -2.28
N PHE A 109 -4.65 -6.37 -1.15
CA PHE A 109 -5.25 -5.73 0.03
C PHE A 109 -5.54 -4.24 -0.20
N PHE A 110 -4.70 -3.55 -0.97
CA PHE A 110 -4.88 -2.12 -1.26
C PHE A 110 -5.85 -1.84 -2.40
N ASN A 111 -6.08 -2.81 -3.30
CA ASN A 111 -7.11 -2.71 -4.33
C ASN A 111 -8.49 -2.38 -3.72
N ASP A 112 -8.80 -2.95 -2.56
CA ASP A 112 -10.08 -2.71 -1.87
C ASP A 112 -10.13 -1.36 -1.13
N LEU A 113 -8.97 -0.70 -0.94
CA LEU A 113 -8.85 0.54 -0.15
C LEU A 113 -8.84 1.80 -0.99
N ILE A 114 -8.36 1.70 -2.23
CA ILE A 114 -8.28 2.83 -3.14
C ILE A 114 -9.63 2.95 -3.84
N ASP A 115 -10.36 4.01 -3.50
CA ASP A 115 -11.59 4.33 -4.22
C ASP A 115 -11.22 4.77 -5.65
N PRO A 116 -11.77 4.13 -6.69
CA PRO A 116 -11.57 4.58 -8.06
C PRO A 116 -12.13 6.00 -8.23
N LEU A 117 -11.52 6.82 -9.10
CA LEU A 117 -12.09 8.14 -9.40
C LEU A 117 -13.53 7.97 -9.93
N PRO A 118 -14.47 8.84 -9.53
CA PRO A 118 -15.80 8.82 -10.10
C PRO A 118 -15.67 8.96 -11.62
N ALA A 119 -16.32 8.06 -12.36
CA ALA A 119 -16.32 8.10 -13.81
C ALA A 119 -16.74 9.50 -14.29
N PRO A 120 -16.08 10.08 -15.32
CA PRO A 120 -16.45 11.38 -15.83
C PRO A 120 -17.94 11.34 -16.20
N VAL A 121 -18.73 12.20 -15.56
CA VAL A 121 -20.12 12.40 -15.93
C VAL A 121 -20.12 12.89 -17.37
N ASN A 122 -20.41 11.99 -18.32
CA ASN A 122 -20.67 12.36 -19.69
C ASN A 122 -21.88 13.28 -19.65
N GLY A 123 -21.60 14.59 -19.72
CA GLY A 123 -22.60 15.64 -19.81
C GLY A 123 -23.51 15.31 -20.99
N SER A 124 -24.66 14.74 -20.68
CA SER A 124 -25.72 14.53 -21.66
C SER A 124 -26.10 15.92 -22.14
N ARG A 125 -25.64 16.27 -23.34
CA ARG A 125 -26.09 17.44 -24.08
C ARG A 125 -27.61 17.35 -24.18
N GLY A 126 -28.28 18.00 -23.24
CA GLY A 126 -29.71 18.26 -23.26
C GLY A 126 -30.01 19.02 -24.54
N ARG A 127 -30.61 18.30 -25.48
CA ARG A 127 -31.09 18.76 -26.77
C ARG A 127 -32.12 19.86 -26.51
N HIS A 128 -31.73 21.12 -26.71
CA HIS A 128 -32.71 22.21 -26.83
C HIS A 128 -33.64 21.89 -28.01
N ARG A 129 -34.93 21.80 -27.71
CA ARG A 129 -36.01 21.94 -28.68
C ARG A 129 -36.64 23.32 -28.47
#